data_AF-A0A0D2VM20-F1
#
_entry.id   AF-A0A0D2VM20-F1
#
_cell.length_a   1.000
_cell.length_b   1.000
_cell.length_c   1.000
_cell.angle_alpha   90.00
_cell.angle_beta   90.00
_cell.angle_gamma   90.00
#
_symmetry.space_group_name_H-M   'P 1'
#
loop_
_entity.id
_entity.type
_entity.pdbx_description
1 polymer ?
#
loop_
_entity_poly.entity_id
_entity_poly.type
_entity_poly.pdbx_seq_one_letter_code
_entity_poly.pdbx_strand_id
1 'polypeptide(L)'
;KAARHAGVERRDLFITSKLWCTELSPERVRPALLNTLQELQLEYLDLYLIHWPFRLADGASRPPKPGDVQEMDMEGVWREMEGLVKDKLVRDIG
;
A
#
# COMPACT_ATOMS: atom_id res chain seq x y z
N LYS A 1 14.90 6.03 -9.75
CA LYS A 1 16.39 6.16 -9.78
C LYS A 1 16.87 7.35 -10.61
N ALA A 2 16.42 7.57 -11.85
CA ALA A 2 16.89 8.67 -12.71
C ALA A 2 16.80 10.07 -12.06
N ALA A 3 15.67 10.42 -11.43
CA ALA A 3 15.50 11.73 -10.77
C ALA A 3 16.58 12.02 -9.69
N ARG A 4 16.92 11.02 -8.86
CA ARG A 4 17.98 11.15 -7.84
C ARG A 4 19.37 11.34 -8.48
N HIS A 5 19.64 10.68 -9.60
CA HIS A 5 20.91 10.85 -10.33
C HIS A 5 21.00 12.23 -11.00
N ALA A 6 19.86 12.84 -11.32
CA ALA A 6 19.77 14.21 -11.84
C ALA A 6 19.84 15.29 -10.74
N GLY A 7 20.13 14.91 -9.50
CA GLY A 7 20.25 15.85 -8.37
C GLY A 7 18.93 16.28 -7.73
N VAL A 8 17.79 15.68 -8.10
CA VAL A 8 16.49 15.97 -7.46
C VAL A 8 16.46 15.37 -6.07
N GLU A 9 16.15 16.17 -5.06
CA GLU A 9 16.05 15.71 -3.68
C GLU A 9 14.77 14.89 -3.47
N ARG A 10 14.80 13.93 -2.53
CA ARG A 10 13.63 13.08 -2.25
C ARG A 10 12.40 13.90 -1.84
N ARG A 11 12.60 15.00 -1.12
CA ARG A 11 11.52 15.87 -0.63
C ARG A 11 10.78 16.63 -1.73
N ASP A 12 11.39 16.76 -2.92
CA ASP A 12 10.79 17.44 -4.07
C ASP A 12 9.99 16.47 -4.96
N LEU A 13 10.03 15.17 -4.66
CA LEU A 13 9.28 14.14 -5.35
C LEU A 13 8.02 13.79 -4.55
N PHE A 14 6.91 13.62 -5.26
CA PHE A 14 5.70 13.05 -4.70
C PHE A 14 5.50 11.64 -5.25
N ILE A 15 5.60 10.62 -4.40
CA ILE A 15 5.53 9.22 -4.78
C ILE A 15 4.32 8.57 -4.14
N THR A 16 3.43 8.06 -4.98
CA THR A 16 2.22 7.34 -4.58
C THR A 16 2.35 5.86 -4.90
N SER A 17 1.92 5.01 -3.97
CA SER A 17 1.67 3.58 -4.24
C SER A 17 0.29 3.18 -3.74
N LYS A 18 -0.09 1.93 -3.97
CA LYS A 18 -1.42 1.42 -3.63
C LYS A 18 -1.34 0.03 -2.99
N LEU A 19 -2.12 -0.20 -1.95
CA LEU A 19 -2.34 -1.50 -1.31
C LEU A 19 -3.26 -2.35 -2.18
N TRP A 20 -2.77 -3.51 -2.62
CA TRP A 20 -3.51 -4.39 -3.54
C TRP A 20 -4.55 -5.23 -2.80
N CYS A 21 -5.54 -5.75 -3.55
CA CYS A 21 -6.70 -6.47 -3.01
C CYS A 21 -6.36 -7.71 -2.15
N THR A 22 -5.26 -8.40 -2.43
CA THR A 22 -4.83 -9.57 -1.65
C THR A 22 -4.26 -9.21 -0.28
N GLU A 23 -3.85 -7.94 -0.13
CA GLU A 23 -3.20 -7.43 1.08
C GLU A 23 -4.18 -6.64 1.98
N LEU A 24 -5.47 -6.59 1.63
CA LEU A 24 -6.51 -5.89 2.39
C LEU A 24 -7.00 -6.70 3.60
N SER A 25 -6.06 -7.05 4.48
CA SER A 25 -6.33 -7.44 5.86
C SER A 25 -5.41 -6.68 6.81
N PRO A 26 -5.84 -6.34 8.04
CA PRO A 26 -5.06 -5.48 8.94
C PRO A 26 -3.60 -5.92 9.09
N GLU A 27 -3.38 -7.22 9.31
CA GLU A 27 -2.06 -7.82 9.51
C GLU A 27 -1.15 -7.78 8.27
N ARG A 28 -1.70 -7.58 7.06
CA ARG A 28 -0.94 -7.53 5.81
C ARG A 28 -0.62 -6.10 5.34
N VAL A 29 -1.29 -5.08 5.88
CA VAL A 29 -1.09 -3.66 5.52
C VAL A 29 0.37 -3.24 5.64
N ARG A 30 0.97 -3.42 6.83
CA ARG A 30 2.36 -3.00 7.07
C ARG A 30 3.37 -3.82 6.25
N PRO A 31 3.32 -5.16 6.22
CA PRO A 31 4.20 -5.96 5.36
C PRO A 31 4.16 -5.53 3.88
N ALA A 32 2.98 -5.26 3.34
CA ALA A 32 2.82 -4.83 1.95
C ALA A 32 3.46 -3.45 1.68
N LEU A 33 3.32 -2.50 2.62
CA LEU A 33 4.01 -1.22 2.53
C LEU A 33 5.53 -1.39 2.61
N LEU A 34 6.03 -2.18 3.57
CA LEU A 34 7.48 -2.39 3.73
C LEU A 34 8.09 -3.02 2.49
N ASN A 35 7.41 -3.99 1.88
CA ASN A 35 7.83 -4.56 0.59
C ASN A 35 7.87 -3.48 -0.51
N THR A 36 6.82 -2.64 -0.61
CA THR A 36 6.78 -1.52 -1.56
C THR A 36 7.96 -0.56 -1.37
N LEU A 37 8.26 -0.18 -0.12
CA LEU A 37 9.37 0.71 0.22
C LEU A 37 10.72 0.08 -0.16
N GLN A 38 10.90 -1.21 0.11
CA GLN A 38 12.09 -1.96 -0.28
C GLN A 38 12.27 -2.01 -1.81
N GLU A 39 11.22 -2.35 -2.55
CA GLU A 39 11.25 -2.43 -4.03
C GLU A 39 11.56 -1.06 -4.66
N LEU A 40 10.96 0.00 -4.13
CA LEU A 40 11.18 1.37 -4.59
C LEU A 40 12.48 1.98 -4.06
N GLN A 41 13.13 1.34 -3.09
CA GLN A 41 14.31 1.83 -2.39
C GLN A 41 14.07 3.20 -1.75
N LEU A 42 12.96 3.31 -1.00
CA LEU A 42 12.50 4.50 -0.31
C LEU A 42 12.33 4.24 1.19
N GLU A 43 12.43 5.30 1.98
CA GLU A 43 12.15 5.25 3.42
C GLU A 43 10.67 5.58 3.74
N TYR A 44 10.00 6.33 2.87
CA TYR A 44 8.59 6.69 3.01
C TYR A 44 7.90 6.94 1.65
N LEU A 45 6.58 6.84 1.64
CA LEU A 45 5.70 7.31 0.55
C LEU A 45 5.02 8.63 0.89
N ASP A 46 4.72 9.42 -0.12
CA ASP A 46 3.94 10.63 0.07
C ASP A 46 2.45 10.29 0.20
N LEU A 47 1.96 9.32 -0.58
CA LEU A 47 0.58 8.85 -0.52
C LEU A 47 0.48 7.34 -0.67
N TYR A 48 -0.31 6.68 0.17
CA TYR A 48 -0.61 5.25 0.05
C TYR A 48 -2.12 5.01 0.03
N LEU A 49 -2.59 4.41 -1.07
CA LEU A 49 -4.02 4.28 -1.35
C LEU A 49 -4.53 2.84 -1.20
N ILE A 50 -5.77 2.64 -0.78
CA ILE A 50 -6.49 1.40 -1.08
C ILE A 50 -6.74 1.36 -2.60
N HIS A 51 -6.18 0.38 -3.32
CA HIS A 51 -6.31 0.34 -4.78
C HIS A 51 -7.77 0.11 -5.21
N TRP A 52 -8.45 -0.82 -4.52
CA TRP A 52 -9.85 -1.13 -4.74
C TRP A 52 -10.52 -1.56 -3.42
N PRO A 53 -11.78 -1.19 -3.16
CA PRO A 53 -12.47 -1.49 -1.90
C PRO A 53 -13.05 -2.92 -1.87
N PHE A 54 -12.26 -3.93 -2.23
CA PHE A 54 -12.62 -5.35 -2.11
C PHE A 54 -11.38 -6.23 -1.88
N ARG A 55 -11.52 -7.24 -1.03
CA ARG A 55 -10.45 -8.19 -0.72
C ARG A 55 -10.51 -9.41 -1.65
N LEU A 56 -9.35 -9.83 -2.14
CA LEU A 56 -9.19 -11.07 -2.90
C LEU A 56 -8.42 -12.11 -2.08
N ALA A 57 -8.78 -13.39 -2.25
CA ALA A 57 -7.97 -14.50 -1.80
C ALA A 57 -6.61 -14.54 -2.53
N ASP A 58 -5.60 -15.11 -1.88
CA ASP A 58 -4.32 -15.37 -2.54
C ASP A 58 -4.52 -16.29 -3.76
N GLY A 59 -3.94 -15.91 -4.89
CA GLY A 59 -4.07 -16.67 -6.15
C GLY A 59 -5.44 -16.55 -6.84
N ALA A 60 -6.27 -15.57 -6.48
CA ALA A 60 -7.57 -15.33 -7.11
C ALA A 60 -7.49 -15.30 -8.65
N SER A 61 -8.50 -15.90 -9.29
CA SER A 61 -8.58 -15.98 -10.74
C SER A 61 -8.87 -14.60 -11.36
N ARG A 62 -8.55 -14.44 -12.65
CA ARG A 62 -8.96 -13.29 -13.46
C ARG A 62 -9.76 -13.79 -14.67
N PRO A 63 -11.10 -13.66 -14.69
CA PRO A 63 -11.97 -13.02 -13.69
C PRO A 63 -12.09 -13.84 -12.39
N PRO A 64 -12.47 -13.20 -11.26
CA PRO A 64 -12.65 -13.88 -9.97
C PRO A 64 -13.81 -14.87 -10.01
N LYS A 65 -13.63 -16.02 -9.35
CA LYS A 65 -14.63 -17.08 -9.17
C LYS A 65 -15.36 -16.92 -7.83
N PRO A 66 -16.50 -17.62 -7.63
CA PRO A 66 -17.11 -17.70 -6.30
C PRO A 66 -16.08 -18.18 -5.26
N GLY A 67 -15.93 -17.42 -4.18
CA GLY A 67 -14.92 -17.67 -3.13
C GLY A 67 -13.60 -16.89 -3.28
N ASP A 68 -13.31 -16.32 -4.45
CA ASP A 68 -12.12 -15.48 -4.65
C ASP A 68 -12.27 -14.11 -3.99
N VAL A 69 -13.48 -13.56 -3.95
CA VAL A 69 -13.78 -12.31 -3.24
C VAL A 69 -14.12 -12.65 -1.80
N GLN A 70 -13.36 -12.07 -0.87
CA GLN A 70 -13.48 -12.33 0.56
C GLN A 70 -14.09 -11.12 1.28
N GLU A 71 -14.60 -11.37 2.49
CA GLU A 71 -15.01 -10.30 3.39
C GLU A 71 -13.80 -9.43 3.76
N MET A 72 -14.04 -8.12 3.79
CA MET A 72 -13.02 -7.10 4.05
C MET A 72 -13.38 -6.33 5.32
N ASP A 73 -12.48 -6.36 6.29
CA ASP A 73 -12.51 -5.46 7.44
C ASP A 73 -11.92 -4.10 7.04
N MET A 74 -12.76 -3.23 6.46
CA MET A 74 -12.33 -1.91 6.01
C MET A 74 -11.84 -1.04 7.17
N GLU A 75 -12.50 -1.09 8.33
CA GLU A 75 -12.15 -0.27 9.49
C GLU A 75 -10.81 -0.70 10.10
N GLY A 76 -10.57 -2.01 10.22
CA GLY A 76 -9.29 -2.54 10.69
C GLY A 76 -8.15 -2.24 9.73
N VAL A 77 -8.36 -2.39 8.41
CA VAL A 77 -7.37 -2.04 7.39
C VAL A 77 -7.04 -0.54 7.46
N TRP A 78 -8.06 0.31 7.53
CA TRP A 78 -7.86 1.76 7.61
C TRP A 78 -7.11 2.16 8.89
N ARG A 79 -7.46 1.55 10.04
CA ARG A 79 -6.77 1.79 11.32
C ARG A 79 -5.29 1.42 11.26
N GLU A 80 -4.93 0.33 10.58
CA GLU A 80 -3.53 -0.02 10.35
C GLU A 80 -2.83 0.99 9.42
N MET A 81 -3.53 1.48 8.38
CA MET A 81 -3.01 2.55 7.50
C MET A 81 -2.79 3.86 8.27
N GLU A 82 -3.65 4.24 9.21
CA GLU A 82 -3.43 5.37 10.12
C GLU A 82 -2.17 5.18 10.98
N GLY A 83 -1.89 3.95 11.39
CA GLY A 83 -0.64 3.58 12.07
C GLY A 83 0.60 3.86 11.23
N LEU A 84 0.54 3.65 9.90
CA LEU A 84 1.63 3.94 8.98
C LEU A 84 1.94 5.45 8.91
N VAL A 85 0.91 6.30 9.00
CA VAL A 85 1.06 7.76 9.08
C VAL A 85 1.72 8.16 10.40
N LYS A 86 1.26 7.60 11.52
CA LYS A 86 1.84 7.86 12.86
C LYS A 86 3.33 7.51 12.92
N ASP A 87 3.72 6.41 12.26
CA ASP A 87 5.10 5.94 12.18
C ASP A 87 5.95 6.66 11.10
N LYS A 88 5.36 7.58 10.34
CA LYS A 88 6.01 8.34 9.25
C LYS A 88 6.52 7.47 8.09
N LEU A 89 5.97 6.27 7.92
CA LEU A 89 6.25 5.42 6.76
C LEU A 89 5.48 5.89 5.51
N VAL A 90 4.38 6.59 5.73
CA VAL A 90 3.62 7.31 4.70
C VAL A 90 3.27 8.70 5.24
N ARG A 91 3.16 9.71 4.37
CA ARG A 91 2.70 11.05 4.79
C ARG A 91 1.19 11.13 4.82
N ASP A 92 0.55 10.67 3.74
CA ASP A 92 -0.90 10.69 3.58
C ASP A 92 -1.42 9.30 3.17
N ILE A 93 -2.70 9.05 3.46
CA ILE A 93 -3.44 7.83 3.09
C ILE A 93 -4.75 8.18 2.38
N GLY A 94 -5.26 7.27 1.55
CA GLY A 94 -6.50 7.46 0.79
C GLY A 94 -7.03 6.19 0.15
#